data_AF-A0A9P5MS37-F1
#
_entry.id   AF-A0A9P5MS37-F1
#
_cell.length_a   1.000
_cell.length_b   1.000
_cell.length_c   1.000
_cell.angle_alpha   90.00
_cell.angle_beta   90.00
_cell.angle_gamma   90.00
#
_symmetry.space_group_name_H-M   'P 1'
#
loop_
_entity.id
_entity.type
_entity.pdbx_description
1 polymer ?
#
loop_
_entity_poly.entity_id
_entity_poly.type
_entity_poly.pdbx_seq_one_letter_code
_entity_poly.pdbx_strand_id
1 'polypeptide(L)'
;MATNNPQIPVRGAMRNVDGNEIWDMYLNEVKEDDKQIADAWKEGSDGILTFIGLFSTIVAAFIIEFYKRLSPDSGNQTVALLGQISQQLANFPNGTYSITANQPPPSSSSMIWAIAVWLISLVSSLASALIAILLQEWARRYVEVQIRPGDPNHRARVRSFLFLGTKIYKMRLIAQMAISLLHLSVFLFFAGLVIVFHTINKNVAIAVEVAVGVLGVAYIALSILPCFDVRCPYRTPMSYFLWYPTHAILSFAVVCLRWLVVLLHGCLAEPSWDEPLTLTQRILFRWLYSHEEAVKTDWRYIMDGLGKVIINSAINAQASKACSQYTKR
;
A
#
# COMPACT_ATOMS: atom_id res chain seq x y z
N MET A 1 -0.92 3.51 52.21
CA MET A 1 -0.97 4.06 50.84
C MET A 1 -2.11 3.34 50.13
N ALA A 2 -3.28 3.98 50.05
CA ALA A 2 -4.52 3.34 49.64
C ALA A 2 -4.55 3.13 48.12
N THR A 3 -4.79 1.89 47.70
CA THR A 3 -5.01 1.48 46.31
C THR A 3 -6.41 1.90 45.87
N ASN A 4 -6.50 2.88 44.97
CA ASN A 4 -7.75 3.30 44.35
C ASN A 4 -8.16 2.23 43.31
N ASN A 5 -9.00 1.29 43.75
CA ASN A 5 -9.62 0.27 42.91
C ASN A 5 -10.95 0.83 42.36
N PRO A 6 -11.16 0.95 41.04
CA PRO A 6 -12.45 1.36 40.50
C PRO A 6 -13.50 0.29 40.83
N GLN A 7 -14.35 0.60 41.80
CA GLN A 7 -15.46 -0.24 42.25
C GLN A 7 -16.43 -0.45 41.08
N ILE A 8 -16.43 -1.66 40.52
CA ILE A 8 -17.50 -2.13 39.64
C ILE A 8 -18.76 -2.26 40.52
N PRO A 9 -19.86 -1.54 40.23
CA PRO A 9 -21.01 -1.53 41.12
C PRO A 9 -21.65 -2.91 41.22
N VAL A 10 -21.83 -3.35 42.46
CA VAL A 10 -22.41 -4.63 42.86
C VAL A 10 -23.86 -4.71 42.35
N ARG A 11 -24.23 -5.91 41.86
CA ARG A 11 -25.50 -6.37 41.23
C ARG A 11 -26.83 -5.85 41.82
N GLY A 12 -26.84 -5.20 42.99
CA GLY A 12 -27.98 -4.52 43.58
C GLY A 12 -28.24 -3.09 43.07
N ALA A 13 -27.22 -2.37 42.62
CA ALA A 13 -27.34 -0.96 42.17
C ALA A 13 -27.95 -0.81 40.77
N MET A 14 -27.92 -1.87 39.95
CA MET A 14 -28.45 -1.86 38.57
C MET A 14 -29.99 -1.93 38.50
N ARG A 15 -30.68 -2.04 39.64
CA ARG A 15 -32.14 -2.23 39.69
C ARG A 15 -32.93 -0.93 39.51
N ASN A 16 -32.29 0.24 39.61
CA ASN A 16 -32.91 1.57 39.55
C ASN A 16 -32.23 2.52 38.55
N VAL A 17 -31.45 2.00 37.59
CA VAL A 17 -30.81 2.85 36.57
C VAL A 17 -31.83 3.10 35.46
N ASP A 18 -32.20 4.36 35.26
CA ASP A 18 -33.11 4.75 34.19
C ASP A 18 -32.51 4.36 32.83
N GLY A 19 -33.34 3.89 31.90
CA GLY A 19 -32.84 3.43 30.59
C GLY A 19 -31.97 4.47 29.87
N ASN A 20 -32.28 5.76 30.05
CA ASN A 20 -31.51 6.86 29.47
C ASN A 20 -30.13 7.06 30.11
N GLU A 21 -29.99 6.79 31.41
CA GLU A 21 -28.69 6.86 32.11
C GLU A 21 -27.72 5.80 31.59
N ILE A 22 -28.22 4.59 31.26
CA ILE A 22 -27.42 3.53 30.63
C ILE A 22 -26.91 3.97 29.25
N TRP A 23 -27.78 4.57 28.43
CA TRP A 23 -27.41 5.04 27.09
C TRP A 23 -26.44 6.21 27.13
N ASP A 24 -26.57 7.12 28.10
CA ASP A 24 -25.60 8.20 28.30
C ASP A 24 -24.24 7.68 28.78
N MET A 25 -24.21 6.72 29.70
CA MET A 25 -22.97 6.07 30.10
C MET A 25 -22.29 5.37 28.91
N TYR A 26 -23.06 4.66 28.08
CA TYR A 26 -22.57 4.04 26.85
C TYR A 26 -22.00 5.08 25.87
N LEU A 27 -22.73 6.16 25.61
CA LEU A 27 -22.31 7.22 24.70
C LEU A 27 -21.03 7.92 25.21
N ASN A 28 -20.90 8.12 26.52
CA ASN A 28 -19.71 8.72 27.11
C ASN A 28 -18.48 7.81 26.97
N GLU A 29 -18.64 6.50 27.16
CA GLU A 29 -17.55 5.53 27.01
C GLU A 29 -17.01 5.54 25.57
N VAL A 30 -17.91 5.57 24.58
CA VAL A 30 -17.52 5.38 23.17
C VAL A 30 -17.20 6.67 22.43
N LYS A 31 -17.46 7.82 23.05
CA LYS A 31 -17.25 9.15 22.46
C LYS A 31 -15.78 9.38 22.10
N GLU A 32 -14.88 8.97 22.97
CA GLU A 32 -13.45 9.17 22.75
C GLU A 32 -12.94 8.25 21.64
N ASP A 33 -13.39 7.00 21.58
CA ASP A 33 -13.07 6.06 20.50
C ASP A 33 -13.54 6.56 19.13
N ASP A 34 -14.79 7.03 19.04
CA ASP A 34 -15.34 7.54 17.78
C ASP A 34 -14.61 8.81 17.31
N LYS A 35 -14.23 9.66 18.26
CA LYS A 35 -13.42 10.85 17.99
C LYS A 35 -12.03 10.45 17.49
N GLN A 36 -11.35 9.50 18.14
CA GLN A 36 -10.05 9.01 17.68
C GLN A 36 -10.10 8.42 16.28
N ILE A 37 -11.17 7.68 15.93
CA ILE A 37 -11.36 7.14 14.58
C ILE A 37 -11.50 8.27 13.56
N ALA A 38 -12.32 9.29 13.86
CA ALA A 38 -12.55 10.41 12.96
C ALA A 38 -11.29 11.30 12.81
N ASP A 39 -10.59 11.56 13.91
CA ASP A 39 -9.34 12.32 13.93
C ASP A 39 -8.25 11.58 13.14
N ALA A 40 -8.14 10.25 13.28
CA ALA A 40 -7.20 9.45 12.49
C ALA A 40 -7.47 9.53 10.98
N TRP A 41 -8.73 9.56 10.55
CA TRP A 41 -9.09 9.76 9.15
C TRP A 41 -8.75 11.17 8.66
N LYS A 42 -9.02 12.18 9.49
CA LYS A 42 -8.74 13.57 9.17
C LYS A 42 -7.24 13.85 9.08
N GLU A 43 -6.47 13.48 10.10
CA GLU A 43 -5.01 13.66 10.16
C GLU A 43 -4.31 12.94 9.01
N GLY A 44 -4.73 11.71 8.71
CA GLY A 44 -4.23 10.96 7.56
C GLY A 44 -4.49 11.69 6.23
N SER A 45 -5.68 12.25 6.05
CA SER A 45 -6.02 13.02 4.85
C SER A 45 -5.29 14.36 4.73
N ASP A 46 -5.11 15.10 5.84
CA ASP A 46 -4.39 16.39 5.83
C ASP A 46 -2.95 16.19 5.37
N GLY A 47 -2.26 15.17 5.89
CA GLY A 47 -0.90 14.82 5.48
C GLY A 47 -0.80 14.45 3.99
N ILE A 48 -1.77 13.67 3.49
CA ILE A 48 -1.86 13.31 2.06
C ILE A 48 -2.02 14.57 1.20
N LEU A 49 -2.93 15.47 1.57
CA LEU A 49 -3.23 16.67 0.79
C LEU A 49 -2.05 17.64 0.71
N THR A 50 -1.35 17.88 1.82
CA THR A 50 -0.14 18.72 1.84
C THR A 50 0.94 18.13 0.95
N PHE A 51 1.18 16.82 1.04
CA PHE A 51 2.17 16.15 0.19
C PHE A 51 1.79 16.22 -1.29
N ILE A 52 0.53 16.01 -1.65
CA ILE A 52 0.05 16.07 -3.04
C ILE A 52 0.23 17.47 -3.62
N GLY A 53 0.00 18.53 -2.84
CA GLY A 53 0.25 19.91 -3.29
C GLY A 53 1.70 20.12 -3.71
N LEU A 54 2.64 19.76 -2.84
CA LEU A 54 4.08 19.86 -3.11
C LEU A 54 4.50 18.97 -4.29
N PHE A 55 4.05 17.72 -4.29
CA PHE A 55 4.38 16.76 -5.34
C PHE A 55 3.84 17.21 -6.71
N SER A 56 2.61 17.70 -6.77
CA SER A 56 1.98 18.19 -8.02
C SER A 56 2.74 19.38 -8.59
N THR A 57 3.23 20.30 -7.74
CA THR A 57 4.08 21.41 -8.18
C THR A 57 5.38 20.92 -8.81
N ILE A 58 6.04 19.94 -8.19
CA ILE A 58 7.27 19.34 -8.72
C ILE A 58 6.98 18.69 -10.08
N VAL A 59 5.99 17.80 -10.16
CA VAL A 59 5.62 17.11 -11.41
C VAL A 59 5.24 18.10 -12.51
N ALA A 60 4.46 19.14 -12.18
CA ALA A 60 4.07 20.18 -13.14
C ALA A 60 5.28 20.95 -13.68
N ALA A 61 6.27 21.27 -12.84
CA ALA A 61 7.51 21.93 -13.28
C ALA A 61 8.27 21.06 -14.29
N PHE A 62 8.40 19.76 -14.03
CA PHE A 62 9.00 18.81 -14.98
C PHE A 62 8.19 18.76 -16.28
N ILE A 63 6.86 18.64 -16.21
CA ILE A 63 6.00 18.61 -17.41
C ILE A 63 6.20 19.88 -18.24
N ILE A 64 6.17 21.07 -17.63
CA ILE A 64 6.34 22.35 -18.35
C ILE A 64 7.72 22.41 -19.02
N GLU A 65 8.78 22.08 -18.29
CA GLU A 65 10.15 22.14 -18.81
C GLU A 65 10.38 21.15 -19.97
N PHE A 66 9.88 19.93 -19.85
CA PHE A 66 10.03 18.91 -20.88
C PHE A 66 9.08 19.11 -22.05
N TYR A 67 7.87 19.64 -21.84
CA TYR A 67 6.96 20.01 -22.91
C TYR A 67 7.57 21.06 -23.84
N LYS A 68 8.28 22.06 -23.27
CA LYS A 68 9.06 23.03 -24.04
C LYS A 68 10.17 22.41 -24.88
N ARG A 69 10.68 21.22 -24.51
CA ARG A 69 11.68 20.49 -25.30
C ARG A 69 11.08 19.69 -26.44
N LEU A 70 9.79 19.30 -26.36
CA LEU A 70 9.07 18.67 -27.47
C LEU A 70 8.51 19.69 -28.45
N SER A 71 8.11 20.86 -27.96
CA SER A 71 7.71 21.97 -28.82
C SER A 71 8.98 22.63 -29.38
N PRO A 72 9.20 22.69 -30.69
CA PRO A 72 10.39 23.33 -31.23
C PRO A 72 10.39 24.82 -30.83
N ASP A 73 11.36 25.21 -30.02
CA ASP A 73 11.57 26.61 -29.66
C ASP A 73 11.91 27.41 -30.94
N SER A 74 11.16 28.49 -31.19
CA SER A 74 11.33 29.33 -32.37
C SER A 74 12.74 29.94 -32.43
N GLY A 75 13.38 30.13 -31.27
CA GLY A 75 14.79 30.50 -31.18
C GLY A 75 15.75 29.44 -31.73
N ASN A 76 15.60 28.18 -31.32
CA ASN A 76 16.43 27.07 -31.81
C ASN A 76 16.20 26.78 -33.30
N GLN A 77 14.96 26.93 -33.79
CA GLN A 77 14.67 26.87 -35.22
C GLN A 77 15.36 28.02 -35.97
N THR A 78 15.36 29.22 -35.41
CA THR A 78 16.04 30.38 -36.00
C THR A 78 17.55 30.19 -36.04
N VAL A 79 18.17 29.65 -34.99
CA VAL A 79 19.62 29.36 -34.96
C VAL A 79 19.98 28.23 -35.94
N ALA A 80 19.15 27.19 -36.02
CA ALA A 80 19.34 26.12 -37.00
C ALA A 80 19.22 26.64 -38.45
N LEU A 81 18.23 27.51 -38.71
CA LEU A 81 18.06 28.20 -40.00
C LEU A 81 19.23 29.15 -40.28
N LEU A 82 19.72 29.92 -39.29
CA LEU A 82 20.91 30.78 -39.44
C LEU A 82 22.17 29.96 -39.74
N GLY A 83 22.32 28.80 -39.09
CA GLY A 83 23.40 27.86 -39.37
C GLY A 83 23.32 27.31 -40.81
N GLN A 84 22.12 26.96 -41.26
CA GLN A 84 21.87 26.55 -42.66
C GLN A 84 22.19 27.70 -43.64
N ILE A 85 21.74 28.92 -43.36
CA ILE A 85 22.02 30.10 -44.20
C ILE A 85 23.53 30.39 -44.24
N SER A 86 24.22 30.28 -43.11
CA SER A 86 25.69 30.45 -43.02
C SER A 86 26.43 29.40 -43.86
N GLN A 87 26.01 28.13 -43.80
CA GLN A 87 26.58 27.07 -44.64
C GLN A 87 26.28 27.28 -46.13
N GLN A 88 25.09 27.79 -46.48
CA GLN A 88 24.76 28.17 -47.85
C GLN A 88 25.65 29.31 -48.36
N LEU A 89 25.88 30.33 -47.53
CA LEU A 89 26.72 31.47 -47.90
C LEU A 89 28.20 31.09 -48.01
N ALA A 90 28.66 30.11 -47.23
CA ALA A 90 30.02 29.57 -47.34
C ALA A 90 30.22 28.72 -48.61
N ASN A 91 29.18 28.03 -49.09
CA ASN A 91 29.24 27.16 -50.27
C ASN A 91 28.90 27.87 -51.60
N PHE A 92 28.62 29.18 -51.56
CA PHE A 92 28.24 30.00 -52.71
C PHE A 92 29.21 29.94 -53.92
N PRO A 93 30.54 29.78 -53.74
CA PRO A 93 31.45 29.68 -54.89
C PRO A 93 31.36 28.36 -55.66
N ASN A 94 30.82 27.29 -55.06
CA ASN A 94 30.94 25.92 -55.57
C ASN A 94 29.69 25.37 -56.29
N GLY A 95 28.66 26.20 -56.51
CA GLY A 95 27.54 25.94 -57.44
C GLY A 95 26.69 24.67 -57.20
N THR A 96 26.89 23.97 -56.09
CA THR A 96 26.21 22.70 -55.77
C THR A 96 25.27 22.91 -54.59
N TYR A 97 23.98 23.02 -54.88
CA TYR A 97 22.93 23.20 -53.89
C TYR A 97 22.32 21.84 -53.55
N SER A 98 22.61 21.29 -52.37
CA SER A 98 21.80 20.22 -51.78
C SER A 98 20.93 20.82 -50.68
N ILE A 99 19.63 21.00 -50.96
CA ILE A 99 18.66 21.35 -49.92
C ILE A 99 18.33 20.05 -49.17
N THR A 100 19.13 19.72 -48.16
CA THR A 100 18.68 18.80 -47.12
C THR A 100 17.88 19.65 -46.15
N ALA A 101 16.55 19.61 -46.27
CA ALA A 101 15.68 20.10 -45.21
C ALA A 101 16.02 19.28 -43.95
N ASN A 102 16.85 19.85 -43.08
CA ASN A 102 17.19 19.24 -41.80
C ASN A 102 15.95 19.37 -40.92
N GLN A 103 14.98 18.48 -41.18
CA GLN A 103 13.76 18.37 -40.40
C GLN A 103 14.23 18.14 -38.95
N PRO A 104 13.76 18.95 -37.97
CA PRO A 104 14.16 18.74 -36.59
C PRO A 104 13.90 17.27 -36.25
N PRO A 105 14.87 16.58 -35.62
CA PRO A 105 14.75 15.16 -35.38
C PRO A 105 13.40 14.89 -34.70
N PRO A 106 12.64 13.87 -35.13
CA PRO A 106 11.37 13.54 -34.50
C PRO A 106 11.61 13.43 -33.00
N SER A 107 10.75 14.07 -32.21
CA SER A 107 10.83 14.00 -30.75
C SER A 107 10.98 12.54 -30.34
N SER A 108 12.04 12.23 -29.60
CA SER A 108 12.35 10.83 -29.27
C SER A 108 11.12 10.19 -28.62
N SER A 109 10.65 9.06 -29.14
CA SER A 109 9.43 8.40 -28.65
C SER A 109 9.45 8.21 -27.13
N SER A 110 10.62 7.98 -26.54
CA SER A 110 10.85 7.90 -25.09
C SER A 110 10.41 9.14 -24.31
N MET A 111 10.57 10.33 -24.88
CA MET A 111 10.22 11.59 -24.20
C MET A 111 8.70 11.81 -24.16
N ILE A 112 7.99 11.39 -25.22
CA ILE A 112 6.51 11.39 -25.23
C ILE A 112 5.97 10.44 -24.16
N TRP A 113 6.54 9.23 -24.06
CA TRP A 113 6.19 8.26 -23.02
C TRP A 113 6.46 8.80 -21.61
N ALA A 114 7.58 9.49 -21.39
CA ALA A 114 7.88 10.08 -20.09
C ALA A 114 6.85 11.14 -19.67
N ILE A 115 6.45 12.03 -20.59
CA ILE A 115 5.42 13.03 -20.32
C ILE A 115 4.07 12.36 -20.04
N ALA A 116 3.70 11.33 -20.80
CA ALA A 116 2.48 10.57 -20.54
C ALA A 116 2.50 9.93 -19.15
N VAL A 117 3.61 9.29 -18.76
CA VAL A 117 3.78 8.69 -17.42
C VAL A 117 3.71 9.75 -16.31
N TRP A 118 4.30 10.93 -16.50
CA TRP A 118 4.19 12.04 -15.54
C TRP A 118 2.77 12.63 -15.45
N LEU A 119 2.04 12.70 -16.56
CA LEU A 119 0.63 13.10 -16.54
C LEU A 119 -0.23 12.07 -15.79
N ILE A 120 0.00 10.76 -16.02
CA ILE A 120 -0.70 9.70 -15.29
C ILE A 120 -0.35 9.75 -13.79
N SER A 121 0.91 10.02 -13.46
CA SER A 121 1.36 10.27 -12.09
C SER A 121 0.57 11.43 -11.46
N LEU A 122 0.47 12.57 -12.14
CA LEU A 122 -0.28 13.74 -11.67
C LEU A 122 -1.78 13.46 -11.50
N VAL A 123 -2.41 12.79 -12.46
CA VAL A 123 -3.83 12.42 -12.35
C VAL A 123 -4.06 11.46 -11.17
N SER A 124 -3.14 10.52 -10.95
CA SER A 124 -3.22 9.58 -9.83
C SER A 124 -3.06 10.27 -8.47
N SER A 125 -2.19 11.27 -8.35
CA SER A 125 -2.08 12.07 -7.11
C SER A 125 -3.33 12.93 -6.89
N LEU A 126 -3.90 13.53 -7.93
CA LEU A 126 -5.16 14.27 -7.81
C LEU A 126 -6.34 13.38 -7.41
N ALA A 127 -6.43 12.17 -7.97
CA ALA A 127 -7.42 11.19 -7.55
C ALA A 127 -7.24 10.79 -6.07
N SER A 128 -5.99 10.65 -5.58
CA SER A 128 -5.71 10.47 -4.16
C SER A 128 -6.22 11.64 -3.30
N ALA A 129 -5.97 12.89 -3.73
CA ALA A 129 -6.45 14.08 -3.04
C ALA A 129 -7.98 14.13 -2.96
N LEU A 130 -8.68 13.80 -4.05
CA LEU A 130 -10.14 13.74 -4.06
C LEU A 130 -10.66 12.74 -3.02
N ILE A 131 -10.06 11.56 -2.93
CA ILE A 131 -10.44 10.56 -1.92
C ILE A 131 -10.14 11.08 -0.51
N ALA A 132 -8.98 11.72 -0.29
CA ALA A 132 -8.60 12.29 1.00
C ALA A 132 -9.59 13.37 1.48
N ILE A 133 -10.02 14.26 0.58
CA ILE A 133 -11.02 15.30 0.87
C ILE A 133 -12.38 14.65 1.19
N LEU A 134 -12.81 13.66 0.41
CA LEU A 134 -14.05 12.92 0.72
C LEU A 134 -13.98 12.23 2.08
N LEU A 135 -12.83 11.67 2.45
CA LEU A 135 -12.62 11.05 3.75
C LEU A 135 -12.72 12.07 4.90
N GLN A 136 -12.17 13.28 4.74
CA GLN A 136 -12.36 14.37 5.72
C GLN A 136 -13.83 14.76 5.85
N GLU A 137 -14.54 14.89 4.73
CA GLU A 137 -15.96 15.18 4.69
C GLU A 137 -16.79 14.13 5.43
N TRP A 138 -16.51 12.84 5.19
CA TRP A 138 -17.20 11.74 5.85
C TRP A 138 -16.85 11.65 7.34
N ALA A 139 -15.58 11.86 7.72
CA ALA A 139 -15.15 11.90 9.11
C ALA A 139 -15.87 13.02 9.89
N ARG A 140 -15.97 14.21 9.29
CA ARG A 140 -16.69 15.33 9.88
C ARG A 140 -18.18 15.02 10.06
N ARG A 141 -18.85 14.49 9.03
CA ARG A 141 -20.27 14.11 9.11
C ARG A 141 -20.51 13.00 10.14
N TYR A 142 -19.60 12.05 10.25
CA TYR A 142 -19.68 10.96 11.23
C TYR A 142 -19.75 11.49 12.66
N VAL A 143 -18.89 12.44 13.01
CA VAL A 143 -18.87 13.08 14.34
C VAL A 143 -20.07 14.03 14.53
N GLU A 144 -20.39 14.85 13.53
CA GLU A 144 -21.45 15.86 13.62
C GLU A 144 -22.82 15.22 13.91
N VAL A 145 -23.14 14.10 13.25
CA VAL A 145 -24.43 13.42 13.43
C VAL A 145 -24.58 12.86 14.86
N GLN A 146 -23.50 12.51 15.53
CA GLN A 146 -23.51 11.95 16.89
C GLN A 146 -23.73 13.01 17.99
N ILE A 147 -23.36 14.26 17.72
CA ILE A 147 -23.41 15.38 18.68
C ILE A 147 -24.80 16.06 18.68
N ARG A 148 -25.67 15.77 17.71
CA ARG A 148 -26.99 16.39 17.61
C ARG A 148 -27.82 16.22 18.90
N PRO A 149 -28.44 17.30 19.43
CA PRO A 149 -29.28 17.22 20.63
C PRO A 149 -30.45 16.26 20.42
N GLY A 150 -30.71 15.41 21.42
CA GLY A 150 -31.80 14.43 21.38
C GLY A 150 -31.71 13.39 22.49
N ASP A 151 -32.70 12.50 22.53
CA ASP A 151 -32.78 11.39 23.49
C ASP A 151 -31.54 10.47 23.41
N PRO A 152 -30.86 10.15 24.53
CA PRO A 152 -29.66 9.31 24.56
C PRO A 152 -29.81 7.97 23.85
N ASN A 153 -30.97 7.31 24.00
CA ASN A 153 -31.27 6.05 23.32
C ASN A 153 -31.24 6.21 21.80
N HIS A 154 -31.88 7.26 21.28
CA HIS A 154 -31.89 7.54 19.85
C HIS A 154 -30.48 7.80 19.30
N ARG A 155 -29.67 8.59 20.03
CA ARG A 155 -28.28 8.89 19.67
C ARG A 155 -27.41 7.62 19.63
N ALA A 156 -27.54 6.74 20.63
CA ALA A 156 -26.83 5.48 20.68
C ALA A 156 -27.16 4.58 19.48
N ARG A 157 -28.44 4.52 19.07
CA ARG A 157 -28.88 3.75 17.90
C ARG A 157 -28.31 4.31 16.60
N VAL A 158 -28.32 5.63 16.42
CA VAL A 158 -27.74 6.29 15.23
C VAL A 158 -26.23 6.05 15.17
N ARG A 159 -25.52 6.20 16.28
CA ARG A 159 -24.07 5.92 16.37
C ARG A 159 -23.75 4.47 15.98
N SER A 160 -24.48 3.51 16.56
CA SER A 160 -24.30 2.09 16.25
C SER A 160 -24.55 1.78 14.77
N PHE A 161 -25.61 2.37 14.18
CA PHE A 161 -25.91 2.24 12.75
C PHE A 161 -24.78 2.78 11.87
N LEU A 162 -24.28 3.98 12.15
CA LEU A 162 -23.18 4.60 11.39
C LEU A 162 -21.88 3.82 11.54
N PHE A 163 -21.53 3.41 12.77
CA PHE A 163 -20.33 2.60 13.04
C PHE A 163 -20.40 1.23 12.37
N LEU A 164 -21.57 0.60 12.31
CA LEU A 164 -21.73 -0.63 11.55
C LEU A 164 -21.54 -0.37 10.05
N GLY A 165 -22.05 0.75 9.54
CA GLY A 165 -21.82 1.22 8.18
C GLY A 165 -20.33 1.35 7.85
N THR A 166 -19.52 1.96 8.73
CA THR A 166 -18.07 2.12 8.49
C THR A 166 -17.35 0.77 8.36
N LYS A 167 -17.82 -0.26 9.07
CA LYS A 167 -17.34 -1.65 8.96
C LYS A 167 -17.81 -2.33 7.68
N ILE A 168 -19.10 -2.25 7.35
CA ILE A 168 -19.69 -2.89 6.16
C ILE A 168 -19.06 -2.33 4.88
N TYR A 169 -18.99 -1.00 4.76
CA TYR A 169 -18.42 -0.32 3.59
C TYR A 169 -16.90 -0.24 3.62
N LYS A 170 -16.25 -0.82 4.65
CA LYS A 170 -14.79 -0.89 4.79
C LYS A 170 -14.14 0.48 4.61
N MET A 171 -14.59 1.50 5.33
CA MET A 171 -14.03 2.87 5.27
C MET A 171 -12.50 2.90 5.38
N ARG A 172 -11.93 2.02 6.22
CA ARG A 172 -10.48 1.81 6.33
C ARG A 172 -9.80 1.46 5.00
N LEU A 173 -10.44 0.64 4.16
CA LEU A 173 -9.92 0.27 2.85
C LEU A 173 -9.88 1.48 1.91
N ILE A 174 -10.89 2.36 1.96
CA ILE A 174 -10.91 3.59 1.15
C ILE A 174 -9.76 4.53 1.56
N ALA A 175 -9.53 4.70 2.86
CA ALA A 175 -8.39 5.47 3.36
C ALA A 175 -7.05 4.87 2.89
N GLN A 176 -6.91 3.54 2.89
CA GLN A 176 -5.73 2.86 2.36
C GLN A 176 -5.58 3.02 0.84
N MET A 177 -6.67 3.04 0.09
CA MET A 177 -6.66 3.28 -1.36
C MET A 177 -6.11 4.67 -1.68
N ALA A 178 -6.49 5.70 -0.91
CA ALA A 178 -5.97 7.06 -1.10
C ALA A 178 -4.43 7.08 -1.03
N ILE A 179 -3.86 6.53 0.04
CA ILE A 179 -2.41 6.48 0.22
C ILE A 179 -1.74 5.59 -0.83
N SER A 180 -2.39 4.49 -1.24
CA SER A 180 -1.85 3.58 -2.26
C SER A 180 -1.76 4.25 -3.63
N LEU A 181 -2.78 5.03 -4.02
CA LEU A 181 -2.77 5.82 -5.25
C LEU A 181 -1.67 6.89 -5.22
N LEU A 182 -1.41 7.47 -4.04
CA LEU A 182 -0.32 8.42 -3.85
C LEU A 182 1.05 7.76 -4.06
N HIS A 183 1.28 6.58 -3.45
CA HIS A 183 2.52 5.85 -3.68
C HIS A 183 2.70 5.46 -5.14
N LEU A 184 1.63 4.98 -5.80
CA LEU A 184 1.65 4.68 -7.23
C LEU A 184 2.07 5.90 -8.06
N SER A 185 1.52 7.07 -7.74
CA SER A 185 1.87 8.33 -8.39
C SER A 185 3.37 8.65 -8.24
N VAL A 186 3.93 8.49 -7.04
CA VAL A 186 5.37 8.71 -6.78
C VAL A 186 6.24 7.74 -7.58
N PHE A 187 5.88 6.46 -7.63
CA PHE A 187 6.63 5.47 -8.43
C PHE A 187 6.57 5.76 -9.94
N LEU A 188 5.41 6.15 -10.46
CA LEU A 188 5.27 6.58 -11.85
C LEU A 188 6.14 7.81 -12.14
N PHE A 189 6.22 8.77 -11.22
CA PHE A 189 7.09 9.93 -11.38
C PHE A 189 8.57 9.55 -11.48
N PHE A 190 9.04 8.67 -10.60
CA PHE A 190 10.42 8.17 -10.67
C PHE A 190 10.69 7.36 -11.95
N ALA A 191 9.73 6.57 -12.43
CA ALA A 191 9.86 5.86 -13.70
C ALA A 191 10.05 6.84 -14.87
N GLY A 192 9.25 7.91 -14.91
CA GLY A 192 9.42 8.98 -15.91
C GLY A 192 10.79 9.67 -15.81
N LEU A 193 11.30 9.93 -14.60
CA LEU A 193 12.64 10.49 -14.41
C LEU A 193 13.73 9.59 -15.01
N VAL A 194 13.70 8.28 -14.71
CA VAL A 194 14.68 7.33 -15.25
C VAL A 194 14.64 7.32 -16.78
N ILE A 195 13.45 7.24 -17.40
CA ILE A 195 13.29 7.25 -18.86
C ILE A 195 13.94 8.50 -19.47
N VAL A 196 13.69 9.68 -18.90
CA VAL A 196 14.20 10.96 -19.42
C VAL A 196 15.70 11.08 -19.26
N PHE A 197 16.25 10.78 -18.08
CA PHE A 197 17.69 10.92 -17.87
C PHE A 197 18.49 9.96 -18.75
N HIS A 198 17.96 8.77 -19.07
CA HIS A 198 18.59 7.88 -20.05
C HIS A 198 18.73 8.50 -21.44
N THR A 199 17.81 9.39 -21.83
CA THR A 199 17.88 10.10 -23.13
C THR A 199 18.85 11.28 -23.14
N ILE A 200 19.11 11.88 -21.97
CA ILE A 200 19.97 13.08 -21.85
C ILE A 200 21.41 12.68 -21.54
N ASN A 201 21.62 11.91 -20.47
CA ASN A 201 22.95 11.56 -19.99
C ASN A 201 22.92 10.25 -19.19
N LYS A 202 23.61 9.22 -19.72
CA LYS A 202 23.66 7.88 -19.12
C LYS A 202 24.25 7.86 -17.71
N ASN A 203 25.25 8.70 -17.40
CA ASN A 203 25.88 8.71 -16.08
C ASN A 203 24.93 9.24 -15.02
N VAL A 204 24.20 10.32 -15.34
CA VAL A 204 23.17 10.88 -14.45
C VAL A 204 22.01 9.89 -14.30
N ALA A 205 21.61 9.23 -15.38
CA ALA A 205 20.56 8.21 -15.35
C ALA A 205 20.89 7.08 -14.37
N ILE A 206 22.12 6.53 -14.44
CA ILE A 206 22.57 5.46 -13.54
C ILE A 206 22.57 5.95 -12.09
N ALA A 207 23.05 7.17 -11.82
CA ALA A 207 23.05 7.72 -10.46
C ALA A 207 21.62 7.85 -9.89
N VAL A 208 20.67 8.35 -10.69
CA VAL A 208 19.25 8.46 -10.32
C VAL A 208 18.62 7.07 -10.15
N GLU A 209 18.89 6.14 -11.05
CA GLU A 209 18.40 4.76 -11.00
C GLU A 209 18.88 4.04 -9.74
N VAL A 210 20.15 4.17 -9.37
CA VAL A 210 20.69 3.59 -8.12
C VAL A 210 20.00 4.21 -6.91
N ALA A 211 19.85 5.53 -6.86
CA ALA A 211 19.19 6.19 -5.73
C ALA A 211 17.71 5.76 -5.59
N VAL A 212 16.96 5.76 -6.70
CA VAL A 212 15.56 5.29 -6.73
C VAL A 212 15.48 3.80 -6.41
N GLY A 213 16.41 2.99 -6.92
CA GLY A 213 16.50 1.56 -6.69
C GLY A 213 16.72 1.22 -5.22
N VAL A 214 17.67 1.88 -4.55
CA VAL A 214 17.91 1.69 -3.11
C VAL A 214 16.67 2.02 -2.28
N LEU A 215 16.01 3.14 -2.57
CA LEU A 215 14.75 3.52 -1.89
C LEU A 215 13.62 2.54 -2.20
N GLY A 216 13.51 2.08 -3.44
CA GLY A 216 12.52 1.09 -3.87
C GLY A 216 12.72 -0.26 -3.18
N VAL A 217 13.95 -0.75 -3.11
CA VAL A 217 14.28 -2.00 -2.39
C VAL A 217 13.95 -1.85 -0.90
N ALA A 218 14.32 -0.74 -0.27
CA ALA A 218 13.97 -0.48 1.12
C ALA A 218 12.45 -0.47 1.34
N TYR A 219 11.68 0.20 0.46
CA TYR A 219 10.22 0.24 0.53
C TYR A 219 9.59 -1.14 0.36
N ILE A 220 10.08 -1.95 -0.59
CA ILE A 220 9.61 -3.32 -0.81
C ILE A 220 9.93 -4.19 0.41
N ALA A 221 11.17 -4.12 0.93
CA ALA A 221 11.58 -4.87 2.12
C ALA A 221 10.68 -4.54 3.33
N LEU A 222 10.43 -3.25 3.59
CA LEU A 222 9.53 -2.81 4.65
C LEU A 222 8.09 -3.26 4.42
N SER A 223 7.64 -3.36 3.16
CA SER A 223 6.29 -3.81 2.84
C SER A 223 6.10 -5.32 2.96
N ILE A 224 7.15 -6.11 2.72
CA ILE A 224 7.15 -7.59 2.80
C ILE A 224 7.40 -8.07 4.24
N LEU A 225 8.21 -7.36 5.03
CA LEU A 225 8.58 -7.77 6.39
C LEU A 225 7.38 -8.13 7.29
N PRO A 226 6.24 -7.39 7.28
CA PRO A 226 5.04 -7.75 8.04
C PRO A 226 4.31 -9.00 7.54
N CYS A 227 4.63 -9.50 6.34
CA CYS A 227 4.07 -10.74 5.81
C CYS A 227 4.69 -11.98 6.48
N PHE A 228 5.95 -11.88 6.89
CA PHE A 228 6.66 -12.97 7.59
C PHE A 228 6.49 -12.92 9.10
N ASP A 229 6.47 -11.71 9.69
CA ASP A 229 6.18 -11.54 11.12
C ASP A 229 4.99 -10.60 11.32
N VAL A 230 3.87 -11.20 11.73
CA VAL A 230 2.61 -10.49 12.04
C VAL A 230 2.81 -9.45 13.16
N ARG A 231 3.84 -9.58 13.99
CA ARG A 231 4.17 -8.65 15.09
C ARG A 231 4.92 -7.39 14.61
N CYS A 232 5.36 -7.36 13.36
CA CYS A 232 6.12 -6.25 12.81
C CYS A 232 5.28 -4.97 12.69
N PRO A 233 5.79 -3.80 13.15
CA PRO A 233 5.06 -2.53 13.12
C PRO A 233 5.11 -1.79 11.77
N TYR A 234 6.03 -2.15 10.86
CA TYR A 234 6.31 -1.42 9.61
C TYR A 234 5.27 -1.64 8.50
N ARG A 235 3.98 -1.61 8.83
CA ARG A 235 2.92 -1.88 7.85
C ARG A 235 2.70 -0.70 6.93
N THR A 236 2.90 -0.94 5.64
CA THR A 236 2.52 0.01 4.59
C THR A 236 1.11 -0.34 4.08
N PRO A 237 0.39 0.60 3.45
CA PRO A 237 -0.85 0.28 2.72
C PRO A 237 -0.63 -0.84 1.69
N MET A 238 0.57 -0.89 1.11
CA MET A 238 0.96 -1.91 0.15
C MET A 238 1.10 -3.30 0.77
N SER A 239 1.46 -3.42 2.06
CA SER A 239 1.49 -4.72 2.76
C SER A 239 0.15 -5.45 2.72
N TYR A 240 -0.99 -4.73 2.72
CA TYR A 240 -2.32 -5.36 2.61
C TYR A 240 -2.56 -5.96 1.22
N PHE A 241 -2.07 -5.30 0.16
CA PHE A 241 -2.13 -5.82 -1.21
C PHE A 241 -1.13 -6.96 -1.44
N LEU A 242 0.06 -6.85 -0.85
CA LEU A 242 1.14 -7.83 -0.98
C LEU A 242 0.91 -9.09 -0.13
N TRP A 243 0.05 -9.03 0.88
CA TRP A 243 -0.28 -10.19 1.73
C TRP A 243 -0.80 -11.38 0.92
N TYR A 244 -1.79 -11.17 0.05
CA TYR A 244 -2.37 -12.22 -0.77
C TYR A 244 -1.37 -12.90 -1.70
N PRO A 245 -0.61 -12.18 -2.55
CA PRO A 245 0.36 -12.81 -3.44
C PRO A 245 1.54 -13.42 -2.68
N THR A 246 2.02 -12.83 -1.58
CA THR A 246 3.14 -13.41 -0.82
C THR A 246 2.77 -14.75 -0.19
N HIS A 247 1.59 -14.86 0.43
CA HIS A 247 1.09 -16.14 0.95
C HIS A 247 0.73 -17.13 -0.17
N ALA A 248 0.23 -16.66 -1.31
CA ALA A 248 -0.02 -17.52 -2.46
C ALA A 248 1.27 -18.09 -3.06
N ILE A 249 2.31 -17.27 -3.20
CA ILE A 249 3.64 -17.68 -3.66
C ILE A 249 4.27 -18.65 -2.66
N LEU A 250 4.18 -18.37 -1.35
CA LEU A 250 4.69 -19.26 -0.31
C LEU A 250 3.99 -20.62 -0.35
N SER A 251 2.66 -20.63 -0.41
CA SER A 251 1.85 -21.85 -0.53
C SER A 251 2.20 -22.63 -1.80
N PHE A 252 2.34 -21.92 -2.94
CA PHE A 252 2.73 -22.53 -4.21
C PHE A 252 4.14 -23.13 -4.17
N ALA A 253 5.11 -22.41 -3.61
CA ALA A 253 6.48 -22.88 -3.44
C ALA A 253 6.53 -24.16 -2.56
N VAL A 254 5.76 -24.20 -1.48
CA VAL A 254 5.63 -25.38 -0.61
C VAL A 254 4.98 -26.55 -1.35
N VAL A 255 3.94 -26.30 -2.15
CA VAL A 255 3.30 -27.34 -2.98
C VAL A 255 4.26 -27.86 -4.06
N CYS A 256 5.02 -26.99 -4.73
CA CYS A 256 6.05 -27.36 -5.69
C CYS A 256 7.15 -28.21 -5.04
N LEU A 257 7.62 -27.81 -3.85
CA LEU A 257 8.64 -28.56 -3.11
C LEU A 257 8.11 -29.94 -2.69
N ARG A 258 6.85 -30.04 -2.27
CA ARG A 258 6.17 -31.33 -2.01
C ARG A 258 6.13 -32.21 -3.26
N TRP A 259 5.70 -31.66 -4.39
CA TRP A 259 5.65 -32.38 -5.66
C TRP A 259 7.03 -32.91 -6.05
N LEU A 260 8.06 -32.08 -5.90
CA LEU A 260 9.44 -32.45 -6.18
C LEU A 260 9.91 -33.59 -5.26
N VAL A 261 9.63 -33.52 -3.96
CA VAL A 261 9.99 -34.59 -2.99
C VAL A 261 9.26 -35.90 -3.29
N VAL A 262 7.95 -35.87 -3.62
CA VAL A 262 7.18 -37.06 -3.98
C VAL A 262 7.69 -37.67 -5.29
N LEU A 263 8.00 -36.83 -6.28
CA LEU A 263 8.56 -37.26 -7.56
C LEU A 263 9.93 -37.90 -7.38
N LEU A 264 10.83 -37.27 -6.60
CA LEU A 264 12.11 -37.86 -6.24
C LEU A 264 11.95 -39.18 -5.49
N HIS A 265 11.00 -39.27 -4.55
CA HIS A 265 10.77 -40.52 -3.82
C HIS A 265 10.20 -41.62 -4.72
N GLY A 266 9.26 -41.30 -5.63
CA GLY A 266 8.71 -42.25 -6.59
C GLY A 266 9.73 -42.72 -7.65
N CYS A 267 10.72 -41.89 -7.98
CA CYS A 267 11.84 -42.31 -8.84
C CYS A 267 12.88 -43.17 -8.12
N LEU A 268 13.06 -42.98 -6.81
CA LEU A 268 14.12 -43.64 -6.03
C LEU A 268 13.64 -44.89 -5.26
N ALA A 269 12.34 -45.02 -5.00
CA ALA A 269 11.77 -46.15 -4.27
C ALA A 269 11.15 -47.15 -5.24
N GLU A 270 11.75 -48.34 -5.36
CA GLU A 270 11.07 -49.48 -5.98
C GLU A 270 9.85 -49.90 -5.11
N PRO A 271 8.70 -50.21 -5.72
CA PRO A 271 7.49 -50.55 -5.00
C PRO A 271 7.57 -52.01 -4.48
N SER A 272 8.21 -52.22 -3.32
CA SER A 272 8.17 -53.50 -2.60
C SER A 272 7.01 -53.48 -1.60
N TRP A 273 5.95 -54.25 -1.87
CA TRP A 273 4.67 -54.20 -1.16
C TRP A 273 4.64 -54.91 0.21
N ASP A 274 5.73 -55.53 0.66
CA ASP A 274 5.73 -56.42 1.83
C ASP A 274 6.75 -56.08 2.95
N GLU A 275 7.47 -54.95 2.88
CA GLU A 275 8.43 -54.55 3.93
C GLU A 275 7.88 -53.50 4.92
N PRO A 276 8.24 -53.59 6.23
CA PRO A 276 7.87 -52.59 7.21
C PRO A 276 8.50 -51.23 6.89
N LEU A 277 7.69 -50.16 6.93
CA LEU A 277 8.11 -48.79 6.61
C LEU A 277 9.45 -48.42 7.26
N THR A 278 10.42 -48.09 6.41
CA THR A 278 11.76 -47.65 6.85
C THR A 278 11.69 -46.35 7.65
N LEU A 279 12.68 -46.10 8.51
CA LEU A 279 12.78 -44.88 9.33
C LEU A 279 12.63 -43.60 8.47
N THR A 280 13.21 -43.61 7.27
CA THR A 280 13.15 -42.53 6.29
C THR A 280 11.72 -42.24 5.83
N GLN A 281 10.91 -43.28 5.57
CA GLN A 281 9.51 -43.12 5.18
C GLN A 281 8.65 -42.56 6.31
N ARG A 282 8.91 -42.91 7.57
CA ARG A 282 8.21 -42.31 8.72
C ARG A 282 8.54 -40.84 8.90
N ILE A 283 9.81 -40.45 8.72
CA ILE A 283 10.23 -39.05 8.78
C ILE A 283 9.58 -38.25 7.65
N LEU A 284 9.59 -38.79 6.42
CA LEU A 284 8.92 -38.19 5.27
C LEU A 284 7.42 -38.02 5.51
N PHE A 285 6.73 -39.04 6.04
CA PHE A 285 5.31 -38.95 6.34
C PHE A 285 5.00 -37.88 7.39
N ARG A 286 5.79 -37.82 8.47
CA ARG A 286 5.66 -36.78 9.51
C ARG A 286 5.91 -35.39 8.94
N TRP A 287 6.91 -35.25 8.07
CA TRP A 287 7.21 -34.00 7.37
C TRP A 287 6.07 -33.59 6.44
N LEU A 288 5.56 -34.50 5.61
CA LEU A 288 4.39 -34.30 4.72
C LEU A 288 3.14 -33.87 5.49
N TYR A 289 2.82 -34.58 6.58
CA TYR A 289 1.66 -34.26 7.42
C TYR A 289 1.80 -32.87 8.09
N SER A 290 2.99 -32.54 8.60
CA SER A 290 3.27 -31.21 9.14
C SER A 290 3.13 -30.10 8.10
N HIS A 291 3.43 -30.37 6.83
CA HIS A 291 3.31 -29.39 5.75
C HIS A 291 1.86 -29.22 5.29
N GLU A 292 1.05 -30.28 5.32
CA GLU A 292 -0.39 -30.18 5.06
C GLU A 292 -1.07 -29.25 6.08
N GLU A 293 -0.72 -29.39 7.36
CA GLU A 293 -1.22 -28.50 8.40
C GLU A 293 -0.70 -27.06 8.25
N ALA A 294 0.53 -26.87 7.78
CA ALA A 294 1.05 -25.53 7.46
C ALA A 294 0.28 -24.87 6.31
N VAL A 295 0.02 -25.59 5.20
CA VAL A 295 -0.75 -25.07 4.05
C VAL A 295 -2.20 -24.77 4.44
N LYS A 296 -2.84 -25.63 5.24
CA LYS A 296 -4.19 -25.34 5.78
C LYS A 296 -4.20 -24.09 6.65
N THR A 297 -3.13 -23.85 7.40
CA THR A 297 -3.00 -22.68 8.26
C THR A 297 -2.79 -21.41 7.43
N ASP A 298 -1.92 -21.45 6.41
CA ASP A 298 -1.75 -20.36 5.46
C ASP A 298 -3.02 -20.05 4.68
N TRP A 299 -3.77 -21.07 4.26
CA TRP A 299 -5.07 -20.89 3.62
C TRP A 299 -6.07 -20.16 4.52
N ARG A 300 -6.10 -20.51 5.82
CA ARG A 300 -6.91 -19.79 6.81
C ARG A 300 -6.46 -18.33 6.96
N TYR A 301 -5.15 -18.06 6.97
CA TYR A 301 -4.61 -16.70 7.01
C TYR A 301 -4.97 -15.87 5.77
N ILE A 302 -5.03 -16.48 4.59
CA ILE A 302 -5.50 -15.84 3.35
C ILE A 302 -7.00 -15.49 3.46
N MET A 303 -7.82 -16.42 3.96
CA MET A 303 -9.27 -16.25 4.08
C MET A 303 -9.70 -15.21 5.13
N ASP A 304 -9.01 -15.17 6.27
CA ASP A 304 -9.34 -14.24 7.36
C ASP A 304 -8.90 -12.79 7.06
N GLY A 305 -7.90 -12.61 6.19
CA GLY A 305 -7.32 -11.31 5.83
C GLY A 305 -6.44 -10.72 6.95
N LEU A 306 -5.41 -9.96 6.55
CA LEU A 306 -4.34 -9.48 7.43
C LEU A 306 -4.85 -8.92 8.77
N GLY A 307 -5.85 -8.03 8.73
CA GLY A 307 -6.40 -7.39 9.95
C GLY A 307 -6.91 -8.37 11.01
N LYS A 308 -7.63 -9.41 10.61
CA LYS A 308 -8.25 -10.38 11.52
C LYS A 308 -7.21 -11.38 12.04
N VAL A 309 -6.26 -11.75 11.19
CA VAL A 309 -5.11 -12.60 11.54
C VAL A 309 -4.30 -12.00 12.69
N ILE A 310 -4.06 -10.70 12.66
CA ILE A 310 -3.30 -10.00 13.70
C ILE A 310 -4.02 -10.09 15.06
N ILE A 311 -5.32 -9.79 15.07
CA ILE A 311 -6.13 -9.78 16.29
C ILE A 311 -6.14 -11.19 16.89
N ASN A 312 -6.45 -12.20 16.07
CA ASN A 312 -6.48 -13.59 16.52
C ASN A 312 -5.11 -14.07 17.02
N SER A 313 -4.03 -13.70 16.33
CA SER A 313 -2.66 -14.06 16.73
C SER A 313 -2.27 -13.42 18.06
N ALA A 314 -2.66 -12.16 18.29
CA ALA A 314 -2.40 -11.46 19.55
C ALA A 314 -3.18 -12.08 20.72
N ILE A 315 -4.46 -12.40 20.53
CA ILE A 315 -5.30 -13.07 21.53
C ILE A 315 -4.72 -14.44 21.89
N ASN A 316 -4.35 -15.24 20.88
CA ASN A 316 -3.78 -16.57 21.09
C ASN A 316 -2.42 -16.52 21.79
N ALA A 317 -1.60 -15.50 21.49
CA ALA A 317 -0.32 -15.30 22.18
C ALA A 317 -0.51 -14.94 23.67
N GLN A 318 -1.54 -14.16 24.01
CA GLN A 318 -1.88 -13.88 25.41
C GLN A 318 -2.40 -15.13 26.14
N ALA A 319 -3.28 -15.91 25.49
CA ALA A 319 -3.81 -17.16 26.06
C ALA A 319 -2.71 -18.20 26.31
N SER A 320 -1.74 -18.34 25.38
CA SER A 320 -0.60 -19.23 25.53
C SER A 320 0.30 -18.85 26.72
N LYS A 321 0.58 -17.55 26.90
CA LYS A 321 1.34 -17.05 28.06
C LYS A 321 0.63 -17.31 29.38
N ALA A 322 -0.69 -17.14 29.41
CA ALA A 322 -1.50 -17.42 30.60
C ALA A 322 -1.49 -18.94 30.94
N CYS A 323 -1.62 -19.80 29.94
CA CYS A 323 -1.56 -21.26 30.12
C CYS A 323 -0.19 -21.73 30.63
N SER A 324 0.91 -21.20 30.06
CA SER A 324 2.27 -21.52 30.49
C SER A 324 2.58 -21.08 31.94
N GLN A 325 2.00 -19.97 32.39
CA GLN A 325 2.10 -19.55 33.80
C GLN A 325 1.35 -20.49 34.75
N TYR A 326 0.26 -21.11 34.29
CA TYR A 326 -0.54 -22.03 35.09
C TYR A 326 0.10 -23.41 35.21
N THR A 327 0.81 -23.89 34.18
CA THR A 327 1.49 -25.21 34.21
C THR A 327 2.80 -25.21 35.02
N LYS A 328 3.30 -24.03 35.39
CA LYS A 328 4.51 -23.86 36.22
C LYS A 328 4.22 -23.69 37.72
N ARG A 329 2.94 -23.67 38.12
CA ARG A 329 2.50 -23.74 39.53
C ARG A 329 2.04 -25.14 39.86
#